data_AF-A0A229W0G9-F1
#
_entry.id   AF-A0A229W0G9-F1
#
_cell.length_a   1.000
_cell.length_b   1.000
_cell.length_c   1.000
_cell.angle_alpha   90.00
_cell.angle_beta   90.00
_cell.angle_gamma   90.00
#
_symmetry.space_group_name_H-M   'P 1'
#
loop_
_entity.id
_entity.type
_entity.pdbx_description
1 polymer ?
#
loop_
_entity_poly.entity_id
_entity_poly.type
_entity_poly.pdbx_seq_one_letter_code
_entity_poly.pdbx_strand_id
1 'polypeptide(L)'
;MTLRFRRNGTFRVLQMADIQDGPNVNEDTLRLIRAAIAEGDPDLIVFTGDQIRGYDPAYIDTFLRRRDDEPGEHIRAVTKLEARVRGITPMDESGPDVDADSANHQALLAAAMDATRQKVRRTFAAFLSPAIEAHVPFAATYGNHDFQCGVLVDEQDDMYREFDGCLNPKTDTVPKTDDDSQTKGNADPLACEPGTFALPIAASDGSDRIAMSVMMVNSGDYAGKAGDEDGEPASYMEGTPQALHSITHEFYAKHSRALDLADSAGYGSPSPEALQWLADVQHHLGEVNGDGKPVPAIAFQHIPPQEFYRCLRPVPAWTPNAVEGTRAFAGQCYVIDESVCRPGSMLGESIGCPDENCGEVDTLRNTGGYFALFTGHDHKNSFIGHVDGLDLGYAPTCGFESYGPKSALRGIRLFVFHEDDPAAYDSRMLTFGELIGPHSGDEVRVFFGDHLMTDGASVRNQLRRPKVFAAALLTLAATAHVVWHSVIRRLWYR
;
A
#
# COMPACT_ATOMS: atom_id res chain seq x y z
N MET A 1 -26.36 -5.65 5.74
CA MET A 1 -26.06 -7.09 5.55
C MET A 1 -25.35 -7.58 6.80
N THR A 2 -25.65 -8.77 7.31
CA THR A 2 -24.98 -9.31 8.50
C THR A 2 -23.97 -10.37 8.06
N LEU A 3 -22.68 -10.13 8.31
CA LEU A 3 -21.64 -11.13 8.07
C LEU A 3 -21.76 -12.24 9.12
N ARG A 4 -21.59 -13.49 8.70
CA ARG A 4 -21.80 -14.66 9.57
C ARG A 4 -20.88 -15.80 9.16
N PHE A 5 -20.34 -16.52 10.14
CA PHE A 5 -19.71 -17.80 9.90
C PHE A 5 -20.66 -18.75 9.16
N ARG A 6 -20.12 -19.49 8.20
CA ARG A 6 -20.86 -20.52 7.49
C ARG A 6 -21.24 -21.64 8.45
N ARG A 7 -22.23 -22.46 8.07
CA ARG A 7 -22.70 -23.61 8.89
C ARG A 7 -21.62 -24.64 9.22
N ASN A 8 -20.53 -24.69 8.45
CA ASN A 8 -19.38 -25.54 8.70
C ASN A 8 -18.34 -24.89 9.65
N GLY A 9 -18.65 -23.73 10.22
CA GLY A 9 -17.77 -23.00 11.14
C GLY A 9 -16.68 -22.17 10.47
N THR A 10 -16.68 -22.02 9.14
CA THR A 10 -15.64 -21.23 8.44
C THR A 10 -16.12 -19.85 8.03
N PHE A 11 -15.23 -18.86 8.04
CA PHE A 11 -15.43 -17.55 7.40
C PHE A 11 -14.19 -17.22 6.54
N ARG A 12 -14.40 -16.80 5.30
CA ARG A 12 -13.31 -16.63 4.33
C ARG A 12 -13.18 -15.19 3.88
N VAL A 13 -11.94 -14.68 3.91
CA VAL A 13 -11.62 -13.31 3.50
C VAL A 13 -10.56 -13.32 2.40
N LEU A 14 -10.77 -12.53 1.35
CA LEU A 14 -9.70 -12.17 0.41
C LEU A 14 -9.19 -10.77 0.74
N GLN A 15 -7.87 -10.65 0.95
CA GLN A 15 -7.18 -9.36 1.03
C GLN A 15 -6.58 -9.02 -0.32
N MET A 16 -7.05 -7.91 -0.90
CA MET A 16 -6.53 -7.31 -2.12
C MET A 16 -5.77 -6.04 -1.75
N ALA A 17 -4.46 -6.07 -1.96
CA ALA A 17 -3.56 -4.95 -1.69
C ALA A 17 -3.01 -4.39 -3.02
N ASP A 18 -2.88 -3.07 -3.09
CA ASP A 18 -2.14 -2.38 -4.14
C ASP A 18 -2.59 -2.80 -5.54
N ILE A 19 -3.90 -2.72 -5.83
CA ILE A 19 -4.39 -2.85 -7.20
C ILE A 19 -3.67 -1.82 -8.06
N GLN A 20 -3.56 -0.59 -7.56
CA GLN A 20 -2.73 0.51 -8.05
C GLN A 20 -2.65 0.56 -9.59
N ASP A 21 -3.82 0.42 -10.22
CA ASP A 21 -4.01 0.48 -11.66
C ASP A 21 -4.57 1.86 -12.05
N GLY A 22 -4.32 2.30 -13.28
CA GLY A 22 -4.90 3.52 -13.82
C GLY A 22 -6.39 3.38 -14.20
N PRO A 23 -7.00 4.41 -14.80
CA PRO A 23 -8.42 4.40 -15.20
C PRO A 23 -8.84 3.26 -16.12
N ASN A 24 -7.88 2.66 -16.83
CA ASN A 24 -8.08 1.47 -17.63
C ASN A 24 -7.43 0.31 -16.89
N VAL A 25 -8.17 -0.29 -15.95
CA VAL A 25 -7.67 -1.41 -15.14
C VAL A 25 -7.15 -2.53 -16.04
N ASN A 26 -5.98 -3.08 -15.69
CA ASN A 26 -5.31 -4.07 -16.52
C ASN A 26 -6.11 -5.38 -16.55
N GLU A 27 -6.21 -6.01 -17.72
CA GLU A 27 -6.98 -7.26 -17.86
C GLU A 27 -6.39 -8.40 -17.01
N ASP A 28 -5.07 -8.46 -16.82
CA ASP A 28 -4.46 -9.48 -15.95
C ASP A 28 -4.79 -9.26 -14.47
N THR A 29 -4.94 -8.01 -14.03
CA THR A 29 -5.48 -7.67 -12.71
C THR A 29 -6.90 -8.24 -12.57
N LEU A 30 -7.78 -7.98 -13.55
CA LEU A 30 -9.16 -8.49 -13.53
C LEU A 30 -9.22 -10.01 -13.58
N ARG A 31 -8.35 -10.66 -14.38
CA ARG A 31 -8.23 -12.12 -14.43
C ARG A 31 -7.82 -12.68 -13.07
N LEU A 32 -6.84 -12.07 -12.41
CA LEU A 32 -6.39 -12.50 -11.08
C LEU A 32 -7.51 -12.38 -10.05
N ILE A 33 -8.20 -11.24 -10.00
CA ILE A 33 -9.32 -11.00 -9.08
C ILE A 33 -10.42 -12.05 -9.30
N ARG A 34 -10.87 -12.25 -10.56
CA ARG A 34 -11.90 -13.25 -10.88
C ARG A 34 -11.49 -14.66 -10.47
N ALA A 35 -10.25 -15.06 -10.78
CA ALA A 35 -9.75 -16.38 -10.46
C ALA A 35 -9.61 -16.58 -8.93
N ALA A 36 -9.15 -15.56 -8.20
CA ALA A 36 -9.01 -15.60 -6.76
C ALA A 36 -10.37 -15.68 -6.05
N ILE A 37 -11.39 -14.95 -6.53
CA ILE A 37 -12.76 -15.06 -6.03
C ILE A 37 -13.31 -16.47 -6.28
N ALA A 38 -13.12 -17.01 -7.48
CA ALA A 38 -13.59 -18.35 -7.83
C ALA A 38 -12.92 -19.46 -7.01
N GLU A 39 -11.60 -19.37 -6.79
CA GLU A 39 -10.84 -20.34 -5.99
C GLU A 39 -11.07 -20.18 -4.49
N GLY A 40 -11.07 -18.93 -4.01
CA GLY A 40 -11.19 -18.60 -2.59
C GLY A 40 -12.60 -18.80 -2.04
N ASP A 41 -13.63 -18.62 -2.89
CA ASP A 41 -15.04 -18.62 -2.49
C ASP A 41 -15.25 -17.79 -1.21
N PRO A 42 -14.94 -16.48 -1.23
CA PRO A 42 -14.92 -15.65 -0.03
C PRO A 42 -16.31 -15.25 0.49
N ASP A 43 -16.38 -15.00 1.78
CA ASP A 43 -17.52 -14.34 2.44
C ASP A 43 -17.36 -12.81 2.50
N LEU A 44 -16.12 -12.32 2.36
CA LEU A 44 -15.77 -10.90 2.37
C LEU A 44 -14.51 -10.66 1.53
N ILE A 45 -14.47 -9.54 0.81
CA ILE A 45 -13.25 -8.99 0.21
C ILE A 45 -12.85 -7.72 0.98
N VAL A 46 -11.58 -7.59 1.33
CA VAL A 46 -11.02 -6.37 1.92
C VAL A 46 -9.99 -5.76 0.98
N PHE A 47 -10.14 -4.48 0.67
CA PHE A 47 -9.18 -3.68 -0.09
C PHE A 47 -8.35 -2.84 0.88
N THR A 48 -7.03 -3.05 0.90
CA THR A 48 -6.14 -2.51 1.94
C THR A 48 -5.30 -1.33 1.48
N GLY A 49 -5.90 -0.39 0.77
CA GLY A 49 -5.27 0.81 0.23
C GLY A 49 -4.56 0.62 -1.11
N ASP A 50 -4.28 1.77 -1.73
CA ASP A 50 -3.69 1.94 -3.05
C ASP A 50 -4.46 1.16 -4.13
N GLN A 51 -5.77 1.32 -4.14
CA GLN A 51 -6.58 0.75 -5.23
C GLN A 51 -6.37 1.53 -6.53
N ILE A 52 -6.10 2.84 -6.44
CA ILE A 52 -5.86 3.70 -7.60
C ILE A 52 -4.37 4.06 -7.70
N ARG A 53 -3.83 4.00 -8.91
CA ARG A 53 -2.57 4.69 -9.25
C ARG A 53 -2.81 6.20 -9.31
N GLY A 54 -2.96 6.90 -8.19
CA GLY A 54 -3.32 8.32 -8.18
C GLY A 54 -2.29 9.23 -8.88
N TYR A 55 -1.05 8.78 -9.00
CA TYR A 55 0.02 9.44 -9.77
C TYR A 55 0.03 9.07 -11.27
N ASP A 56 -0.97 8.36 -11.78
CA ASP A 56 -1.08 8.04 -13.20
C ASP A 56 -1.19 9.34 -14.03
N PRO A 57 -0.51 9.44 -15.19
CA PRO A 57 -0.63 10.57 -16.11
C PRO A 57 -2.07 10.98 -16.48
N ALA A 58 -3.04 10.07 -16.38
CA ALA A 58 -4.44 10.39 -16.60
C ALA A 58 -5.02 11.38 -15.59
N TYR A 59 -4.38 11.59 -14.44
CA TYR A 59 -4.79 12.52 -13.39
C TYR A 59 -3.88 13.76 -13.30
N ILE A 60 -3.01 13.99 -14.29
CA ILE A 60 -1.94 15.00 -14.20
C ILE A 60 -2.44 16.41 -13.87
N ASP A 61 -3.64 16.80 -14.34
CA ASP A 61 -4.22 18.13 -14.11
C ASP A 61 -4.81 18.30 -12.70
N THR A 62 -5.07 17.21 -11.99
CA THR A 62 -5.67 17.21 -10.64
C THR A 62 -4.75 16.56 -9.61
N PHE A 63 -3.52 16.25 -9.99
CA PHE A 63 -2.59 15.47 -9.19
C PHE A 63 -2.18 16.25 -7.93
N LEU A 64 -2.25 15.57 -6.79
CA LEU A 64 -1.77 16.05 -5.50
C LEU A 64 -0.60 15.19 -5.06
N ARG A 65 0.54 15.80 -4.71
CA ARG A 65 1.65 15.05 -4.11
C ARG A 65 1.44 14.89 -2.60
N ARG A 66 0.94 15.93 -1.93
CA ARG A 66 0.48 15.98 -0.53
C ARG A 66 -0.93 16.57 -0.44
N ARG A 67 -1.64 16.33 0.66
CA ARG A 67 -3.03 16.79 0.84
C ARG A 67 -3.20 18.31 0.78
N ASP A 68 -2.17 19.05 1.18
CA ASP A 68 -2.18 20.51 1.24
C ASP A 68 -1.58 21.19 -0.01
N ASP A 69 -1.24 20.41 -1.05
CA ASP A 69 -0.68 20.95 -2.30
C ASP A 69 -1.79 21.52 -3.19
N GLU A 70 -1.46 22.49 -4.04
CA GLU A 70 -2.34 22.89 -5.12
C GLU A 70 -2.29 21.86 -6.27
N PRO A 71 -3.41 21.57 -6.95
CA PRO A 71 -3.45 20.62 -8.06
C PRO A 71 -2.40 20.91 -9.14
N GLY A 72 -1.52 19.93 -9.41
CA GLY A 72 -0.53 19.98 -10.48
C GLY A 72 0.81 20.67 -10.13
N GLU A 73 0.98 21.23 -8.93
CA GLU A 73 2.15 22.01 -8.53
C GLU A 73 3.46 21.19 -8.54
N HIS A 74 3.39 19.89 -8.21
CA HIS A 74 4.56 19.04 -7.94
C HIS A 74 4.56 17.68 -8.65
N ILE A 75 4.18 17.67 -9.94
CA ILE A 75 4.16 16.44 -10.75
C ILE A 75 5.57 15.85 -10.92
N ARG A 76 5.73 14.56 -10.56
CA ARG A 76 6.99 13.80 -10.69
C ARG A 76 7.52 13.80 -12.12
N ALA A 77 8.84 13.92 -12.30
CA ALA A 77 9.48 13.94 -13.62
C ALA A 77 9.18 12.67 -14.45
N VAL A 78 9.09 11.51 -13.80
CA VAL A 78 8.72 10.23 -14.43
C VAL A 78 7.28 10.28 -14.95
N THR A 79 6.33 10.83 -14.19
CA THR A 79 4.95 11.01 -14.63
C THR A 79 4.85 11.95 -15.83
N LYS A 80 5.62 13.04 -15.88
CA LYS A 80 5.68 13.93 -17.06
C LYS A 80 6.24 13.21 -18.29
N LEU A 81 7.26 12.36 -18.12
CA LEU A 81 7.80 11.55 -19.22
C LEU A 81 6.77 10.52 -19.72
N GLU A 82 6.11 9.80 -18.81
CA GLU A 82 5.03 8.87 -19.16
C GLU A 82 3.88 9.58 -19.89
N ALA A 83 3.46 10.76 -19.41
CA ALA A 83 2.44 11.58 -20.06
C ALA A 83 2.81 11.89 -21.53
N ARG A 84 4.06 12.33 -21.77
CA ARG A 84 4.55 12.61 -23.13
C ARG A 84 4.57 11.37 -24.02
N VAL A 85 4.98 10.22 -23.48
CA VAL A 85 4.96 8.94 -24.22
C VAL A 85 3.52 8.53 -24.55
N ARG A 86 2.56 8.81 -23.66
CA ARG A 86 1.13 8.54 -23.85
C ARG A 86 0.40 9.63 -24.64
N GLY A 87 1.07 10.70 -25.06
CA GLY A 87 0.48 11.82 -25.79
C GLY A 87 -0.49 12.67 -24.96
N ILE A 88 -0.33 12.68 -23.63
CA ILE A 88 -1.12 13.50 -22.70
C ILE A 88 -0.40 14.85 -22.52
N THR A 89 -1.11 15.94 -22.79
CA THR A 89 -0.64 17.32 -22.60
C THR A 89 -1.35 17.92 -21.39
N PRO A 90 -0.62 18.29 -20.31
CA PRO A 90 -1.21 18.96 -19.14
C PRO A 90 -1.78 20.33 -19.52
N MET A 91 -2.76 20.82 -18.76
CA MET A 91 -3.36 22.16 -18.98
C MET A 91 -2.32 23.30 -19.06
N ASP A 92 -1.20 23.19 -18.34
CA ASP A 92 -0.15 24.22 -18.23
C ASP A 92 0.84 24.28 -19.42
N GLU A 93 0.90 23.30 -20.32
CA GLU A 93 1.85 23.36 -21.46
C GLU A 93 1.43 24.39 -22.55
N SER A 94 0.37 25.18 -22.36
CA SER A 94 -0.15 26.17 -23.32
C SER A 94 0.45 27.59 -23.24
N GLY A 95 1.35 27.90 -22.30
CA GLY A 95 2.07 29.18 -22.24
C GLY A 95 1.47 30.27 -21.32
N PRO A 96 2.22 31.38 -21.08
CA PRO A 96 2.15 32.22 -19.88
C PRO A 96 0.99 33.23 -19.86
N ASP A 97 0.66 33.72 -18.66
CA ASP A 97 -0.37 34.73 -18.31
C ASP A 97 -1.84 34.30 -18.34
N VAL A 98 -2.18 33.19 -17.68
CA VAL A 98 -3.53 33.06 -17.10
C VAL A 98 -3.37 33.24 -15.60
N ASP A 99 -3.74 34.42 -15.08
CA ASP A 99 -3.82 34.62 -13.63
C ASP A 99 -4.59 33.43 -13.02
N ALA A 100 -3.97 32.74 -12.05
CA ALA A 100 -4.58 31.62 -11.33
C ALA A 100 -5.95 32.00 -10.71
N ASP A 101 -6.15 33.30 -10.47
CA ASP A 101 -7.39 33.91 -9.96
C ASP A 101 -8.47 34.18 -11.02
N SER A 102 -8.24 33.84 -12.30
CA SER A 102 -9.25 34.08 -13.34
C SER A 102 -10.40 33.07 -13.25
N ALA A 103 -11.64 33.55 -13.41
CA ALA A 103 -12.84 32.70 -13.43
C ALA A 103 -12.77 31.56 -14.48
N ASN A 104 -11.98 31.75 -15.54
CA ASN A 104 -11.75 30.71 -16.56
C ASN A 104 -10.86 29.58 -16.04
N HIS A 105 -9.83 29.88 -15.24
CA HIS A 105 -8.95 28.87 -14.64
C HIS A 105 -9.73 28.01 -13.63
N GLN A 106 -10.51 28.64 -12.75
CA GLN A 106 -11.37 27.92 -11.79
C GLN A 106 -12.40 27.01 -12.49
N ALA A 107 -12.99 27.46 -13.60
CA ALA A 107 -13.93 26.65 -14.38
C ALA A 107 -13.24 25.45 -15.07
N LEU A 108 -12.01 25.63 -15.57
CA LEU A 108 -11.22 24.55 -16.16
C LEU A 108 -10.82 23.51 -15.11
N LEU A 109 -10.35 23.94 -13.94
CA LEU A 109 -10.00 23.05 -12.83
C LEU A 109 -11.23 22.27 -12.33
N ALA A 110 -12.39 22.92 -12.20
CA ALA A 110 -13.64 22.25 -11.85
C ALA A 110 -14.01 21.16 -12.87
N ALA A 111 -13.90 21.45 -14.17
CA ALA A 111 -14.14 20.47 -15.22
C ALA A 111 -13.11 19.31 -15.20
N ALA A 112 -11.85 19.60 -14.91
CA ALA A 112 -10.81 18.58 -14.74
C ALA A 112 -11.11 17.66 -13.54
N MET A 113 -11.51 18.24 -12.40
CA MET A 113 -11.93 17.50 -11.22
C MET A 113 -13.14 16.59 -11.51
N ASP A 114 -14.15 17.07 -12.22
CA ASP A 114 -15.29 16.23 -12.62
C ASP A 114 -14.88 15.10 -13.56
N ALA A 115 -13.98 15.35 -14.49
CA ALA A 115 -13.41 14.31 -15.34
C ALA A 115 -12.60 13.28 -14.54
N THR A 116 -11.85 13.71 -13.53
CA THR A 116 -11.10 12.85 -12.59
C THR A 116 -12.06 11.99 -11.77
N ARG A 117 -13.11 12.57 -11.18
CA ARG A 117 -14.16 11.84 -10.46
C ARG A 117 -14.81 10.75 -11.31
N GLN A 118 -15.04 11.02 -12.60
CA GLN A 118 -15.57 10.01 -13.52
C GLN A 118 -14.54 8.91 -13.83
N LYS A 119 -13.25 9.25 -13.94
CA LYS A 119 -12.17 8.26 -14.10
C LYS A 119 -12.10 7.36 -12.87
N VAL A 120 -12.08 7.93 -11.66
CA VAL A 120 -12.07 7.20 -10.38
C VAL A 120 -13.24 6.22 -10.30
N ARG A 121 -14.48 6.68 -10.55
CA ARG A 121 -15.66 5.79 -10.59
C ARG A 121 -15.55 4.66 -11.61
N ARG A 122 -14.97 4.92 -12.79
CA ARG A 122 -14.75 3.87 -13.80
C ARG A 122 -13.70 2.86 -13.34
N THR A 123 -12.63 3.30 -12.69
CA THR A 123 -11.62 2.41 -12.08
C THR A 123 -12.28 1.50 -11.04
N PHE A 124 -13.05 2.07 -10.12
CA PHE A 124 -13.80 1.34 -9.10
C PHE A 124 -14.75 0.33 -9.73
N ALA A 125 -15.58 0.76 -10.68
CA ALA A 125 -16.50 -0.11 -11.39
C ALA A 125 -15.79 -1.30 -12.06
N ALA A 126 -14.60 -1.08 -12.64
CA ALA A 126 -13.84 -2.12 -13.30
C ALA A 126 -13.33 -3.18 -12.32
N PHE A 127 -12.57 -2.81 -11.28
CA PHE A 127 -12.00 -3.80 -10.37
C PHE A 127 -13.00 -4.36 -9.35
N LEU A 128 -14.10 -3.66 -9.05
CA LEU A 128 -15.18 -4.16 -8.20
C LEU A 128 -16.14 -5.08 -8.97
N SER A 129 -16.20 -4.99 -10.31
CA SER A 129 -17.11 -5.81 -11.11
C SER A 129 -17.08 -7.30 -10.79
N PRO A 130 -15.91 -7.97 -10.59
CA PRO A 130 -15.89 -9.39 -10.24
C PRO A 130 -16.53 -9.71 -8.90
N ALA A 131 -16.38 -8.83 -7.89
CA ALA A 131 -16.98 -8.99 -6.58
C ALA A 131 -18.51 -8.81 -6.63
N ILE A 132 -18.95 -7.77 -7.35
CA ILE A 132 -20.38 -7.46 -7.55
C ILE A 132 -21.07 -8.60 -8.31
N GLU A 133 -20.47 -9.10 -9.39
CA GLU A 133 -20.99 -10.23 -10.18
C GLU A 133 -21.06 -11.53 -9.36
N ALA A 134 -20.12 -11.73 -8.43
CA ALA A 134 -20.11 -12.87 -7.53
C ALA A 134 -21.00 -12.68 -6.28
N HIS A 135 -21.61 -11.50 -6.11
CA HIS A 135 -22.37 -11.10 -4.91
C HIS A 135 -21.58 -11.24 -3.60
N VAL A 136 -20.28 -11.00 -3.67
CA VAL A 136 -19.41 -11.00 -2.48
C VAL A 136 -19.33 -9.57 -1.95
N PRO A 137 -19.69 -9.33 -0.67
CA PRO A 137 -19.58 -8.01 -0.10
C PRO A 137 -18.11 -7.62 0.09
N PHE A 138 -17.84 -6.32 0.12
CA PHE A 138 -16.49 -5.81 0.24
C PHE A 138 -16.38 -4.61 1.18
N ALA A 139 -15.17 -4.38 1.68
CA ALA A 139 -14.81 -3.23 2.49
C ALA A 139 -13.47 -2.66 2.03
N ALA A 140 -13.29 -1.34 2.12
CA ALA A 140 -12.09 -0.66 1.66
C ALA A 140 -11.52 0.30 2.72
N THR A 141 -10.20 0.33 2.82
CA THR A 141 -9.43 1.41 3.44
C THR A 141 -8.44 1.98 2.41
N TYR A 142 -7.71 3.03 2.76
CA TYR A 142 -6.96 3.86 1.84
C TYR A 142 -5.45 3.79 2.08
N GLY A 143 -4.71 4.03 1.02
CA GLY A 143 -3.27 4.14 1.00
C GLY A 143 -2.79 5.52 0.56
N ASN A 144 -1.48 5.67 0.48
CA ASN A 144 -0.83 6.94 0.20
C ASN A 144 -0.95 7.39 -1.26
N HIS A 145 -1.36 6.52 -2.18
CA HIS A 145 -1.55 6.86 -3.59
C HIS A 145 -3.01 7.12 -3.97
N ASP A 146 -3.98 6.73 -3.14
CA ASP A 146 -5.40 6.87 -3.51
C ASP A 146 -5.81 8.34 -3.67
N PHE A 147 -5.42 9.23 -2.74
CA PHE A 147 -5.79 10.64 -2.79
C PHE A 147 -5.09 11.42 -3.92
N GLN A 148 -3.97 10.89 -4.43
CA GLN A 148 -3.08 11.65 -5.31
C GLN A 148 -3.70 11.99 -6.67
N CYS A 149 -4.81 11.33 -7.05
CA CYS A 149 -5.57 11.72 -8.22
C CYS A 149 -6.29 13.07 -8.06
N GLY A 150 -6.35 13.63 -6.86
CA GLY A 150 -7.06 14.86 -6.51
C GLY A 150 -8.38 14.63 -5.76
N VAL A 151 -8.91 13.41 -5.77
CA VAL A 151 -10.13 13.05 -5.03
C VAL A 151 -9.72 12.53 -3.66
N LEU A 152 -10.13 13.23 -2.61
CA LEU A 152 -9.78 12.87 -1.23
C LEU A 152 -10.52 11.61 -0.75
N VAL A 153 -10.01 11.01 0.33
CA VAL A 153 -10.48 9.70 0.83
C VAL A 153 -11.93 9.71 1.29
N ASP A 154 -12.43 10.82 1.83
CA ASP A 154 -13.83 10.99 2.20
C ASP A 154 -14.76 10.96 0.98
N GLU A 155 -14.37 11.64 -0.10
CA GLU A 155 -15.12 11.60 -1.36
C GLU A 155 -15.04 10.20 -2.02
N GLN A 156 -13.88 9.55 -1.96
CA GLN A 156 -13.74 8.16 -2.45
C GLN A 156 -14.57 7.16 -1.63
N ASP A 157 -14.66 7.35 -0.32
CA ASP A 157 -15.49 6.54 0.57
C ASP A 157 -16.97 6.64 0.21
N ASP A 158 -17.44 7.84 -0.15
CA ASP A 158 -18.77 8.05 -0.71
C ASP A 158 -18.94 7.35 -2.06
N MET A 159 -17.93 7.39 -2.94
CA MET A 159 -17.98 6.69 -4.22
C MET A 159 -18.04 5.17 -4.07
N TYR A 160 -17.30 4.57 -3.12
CA TYR A 160 -17.38 3.13 -2.88
C TYR A 160 -18.79 2.69 -2.49
N ARG A 161 -19.52 3.50 -1.71
CA ARG A 161 -20.92 3.25 -1.32
C ARG A 161 -21.91 3.31 -2.49
N GLU A 162 -21.52 3.84 -3.65
CA GLU A 162 -22.35 3.79 -4.86
C GLU A 162 -22.45 2.37 -5.45
N PHE A 163 -21.56 1.45 -5.05
CA PHE A 163 -21.48 0.09 -5.56
C PHE A 163 -22.15 -0.93 -4.63
N ASP A 164 -22.88 -1.88 -5.22
CA ASP A 164 -23.55 -2.96 -4.47
C ASP A 164 -22.52 -3.85 -3.75
N GLY A 165 -22.86 -4.28 -2.53
CA GLY A 165 -21.96 -5.06 -1.67
C GLY A 165 -20.95 -4.26 -0.85
N CYS A 166 -20.86 -2.93 -1.01
CA CYS A 166 -19.99 -2.09 -0.18
C CYS A 166 -20.46 -2.10 1.30
N LEU A 167 -19.53 -2.34 2.22
CA LEU A 167 -19.77 -2.36 3.67
C LEU A 167 -19.19 -1.14 4.40
N ASN A 168 -18.54 -0.20 3.71
CA ASN A 168 -17.99 1.00 4.34
C ASN A 168 -19.13 1.83 4.98
N PRO A 169 -19.10 2.05 6.31
CA PRO A 169 -20.13 2.83 7.00
C PRO A 169 -20.02 4.30 6.63
N LYS A 170 -21.12 5.03 6.79
CA LYS A 170 -21.05 6.50 6.77
C LYS A 170 -20.50 6.98 8.10
N THR A 171 -19.50 7.84 8.04
CA THR A 171 -18.95 8.54 9.20
C THR A 171 -19.50 9.96 9.23
N ASP A 172 -20.04 10.40 10.36
CA ASP A 172 -20.51 11.77 10.54
C ASP A 172 -19.29 12.71 10.73
N THR A 173 -18.56 13.00 9.65
CA THR A 173 -17.44 13.96 9.66
C THR A 173 -17.98 15.39 9.51
N VAL A 174 -18.77 15.85 10.47
CA VAL A 174 -18.97 17.31 10.64
C VAL A 174 -17.81 17.79 11.52
N PRO A 175 -17.00 18.77 11.09
CA PRO A 175 -16.00 19.39 11.95
C PRO A 175 -16.71 19.91 13.20
N LYS A 176 -16.34 19.41 14.37
CA LYS A 176 -16.83 19.95 15.64
C LYS A 176 -16.28 21.37 15.76
N THR A 177 -17.06 22.37 15.37
CA THR A 177 -16.78 23.75 15.77
C THR A 177 -16.93 23.82 17.28
N ASP A 178 -16.03 24.51 17.97
CA ASP A 178 -15.86 24.57 19.43
C ASP A 178 -17.11 24.98 20.26
N ASP A 179 -18.27 25.21 19.64
CA ASP A 179 -19.49 25.70 20.28
C ASP A 179 -20.63 24.65 20.41
N ASP A 180 -20.48 23.45 19.85
CA ASP A 180 -21.60 22.48 19.81
C ASP A 180 -21.60 21.49 21.00
N SER A 181 -21.99 22.02 22.16
CA SER A 181 -22.23 21.22 23.37
C SER A 181 -23.59 20.48 23.38
N GLN A 182 -24.37 20.46 22.28
CA GLN A 182 -25.78 20.03 22.33
C GLN A 182 -26.34 19.14 21.21
N THR A 183 -25.52 18.45 20.41
CA THR A 183 -26.02 17.40 19.49
C THR A 183 -25.21 16.11 19.63
N LYS A 184 -25.52 15.31 20.66
CA LYS A 184 -25.17 13.88 20.69
C LYS A 184 -26.03 13.14 19.66
N GLY A 185 -25.78 13.37 18.37
CA GLY A 185 -26.10 12.40 17.33
C GLY A 185 -25.36 11.12 17.67
N ASN A 186 -26.05 9.99 17.64
CA ASN A 186 -25.55 8.70 18.08
C ASN A 186 -24.50 8.22 17.05
N ALA A 187 -23.26 8.72 17.15
CA ALA A 187 -22.15 8.30 16.28
C ALA A 187 -22.06 6.77 16.31
N ASP A 188 -22.01 6.15 15.13
CA ASP A 188 -21.91 4.69 15.02
C ASP A 188 -20.64 4.23 15.75
N PRO A 189 -20.75 3.45 16.85
CA PRO A 189 -19.58 3.02 17.61
C PRO A 189 -18.64 2.12 16.81
N LEU A 190 -19.12 1.55 15.69
CA LEU A 190 -18.33 0.72 14.80
C LEU A 190 -17.57 1.52 13.73
N ALA A 191 -17.70 2.86 13.67
CA ALA A 191 -17.04 3.68 12.67
C ALA A 191 -16.36 4.91 13.30
N CYS A 192 -15.12 5.17 12.90
CA CYS A 192 -14.34 6.30 13.40
C CYS A 192 -14.23 7.41 12.35
N GLU A 193 -13.68 7.08 11.19
CA GLU A 193 -13.37 7.99 10.08
C GLU A 193 -13.36 7.19 8.77
N PRO A 194 -13.36 7.83 7.58
CA PRO A 194 -13.30 7.12 6.31
C PRO A 194 -12.12 6.12 6.28
N GLY A 195 -12.45 4.83 6.06
CA GLY A 195 -11.48 3.74 6.06
C GLY A 195 -11.14 3.13 7.42
N THR A 196 -11.65 3.70 8.53
CA THR A 196 -11.45 3.19 9.90
C THR A 196 -12.78 2.77 10.54
N PHE A 197 -13.05 1.46 10.54
CA PHE A 197 -14.31 0.90 11.05
C PHE A 197 -14.21 -0.62 11.32
N ALA A 198 -15.18 -1.13 12.06
CA ALA A 198 -15.29 -2.53 12.46
C ALA A 198 -16.43 -3.24 11.72
N LEU A 199 -16.17 -4.50 11.35
CA LEU A 199 -17.14 -5.43 10.76
C LEU A 199 -17.30 -6.63 11.67
N PRO A 200 -18.30 -6.63 12.57
CA PRO A 200 -18.64 -7.78 13.39
C PRO A 200 -19.12 -8.96 12.55
N ILE A 201 -18.65 -10.17 12.87
CA ILE A 201 -19.04 -11.41 12.20
C ILE A 201 -19.75 -12.30 13.21
N ALA A 202 -21.01 -12.61 12.92
CA ALA A 202 -21.87 -13.40 13.80
C ALA A 202 -21.52 -14.91 13.76
N ALA A 203 -21.81 -15.59 14.86
CA ALA A 203 -21.72 -17.04 15.01
C ALA A 203 -22.57 -17.82 13.98
N SER A 204 -22.19 -19.05 13.67
CA SER A 204 -22.93 -19.88 12.67
C SER A 204 -24.25 -20.45 13.19
N ASP A 205 -24.48 -20.40 14.51
CA ASP A 205 -25.62 -20.99 15.21
C ASP A 205 -26.95 -20.21 15.05
N GLY A 206 -26.92 -19.08 14.34
CA GLY A 206 -28.07 -18.21 14.12
C GLY A 206 -28.33 -17.22 15.26
N SER A 207 -27.50 -17.22 16.31
CA SER A 207 -27.45 -16.13 17.29
C SER A 207 -26.75 -14.91 16.70
N ASP A 208 -27.02 -13.72 17.22
CA ASP A 208 -26.28 -12.50 16.83
C ASP A 208 -25.04 -12.29 17.70
N ARG A 209 -24.55 -13.34 18.37
CA ARG A 209 -23.28 -13.32 19.08
C ARG A 209 -22.16 -13.08 18.07
N ILE A 210 -21.34 -12.08 18.34
CA ILE A 210 -20.17 -11.74 17.55
C ILE A 210 -19.07 -12.75 17.89
N ALA A 211 -18.71 -13.58 16.91
CA ALA A 211 -17.68 -14.61 17.05
C ALA A 211 -16.28 -14.09 16.71
N MET A 212 -16.19 -13.17 15.75
CA MET A 212 -14.97 -12.43 15.44
C MET A 212 -15.31 -11.06 14.86
N SER A 213 -14.30 -10.22 14.65
CA SER A 213 -14.44 -8.95 13.94
C SER A 213 -13.28 -8.70 12.98
N VAL A 214 -13.57 -8.01 11.89
CA VAL A 214 -12.57 -7.50 10.94
C VAL A 214 -12.50 -5.99 11.11
N MET A 215 -11.32 -5.44 11.36
CA MET A 215 -11.10 -4.00 11.42
C MET A 215 -10.47 -3.52 10.12
N MET A 216 -11.06 -2.49 9.53
CA MET A 216 -10.42 -1.66 8.53
C MET A 216 -9.81 -0.47 9.26
N VAL A 217 -8.56 -0.12 8.96
CA VAL A 217 -7.87 1.03 9.57
C VAL A 217 -7.29 1.90 8.47
N ASN A 218 -7.57 3.19 8.52
CA ASN A 218 -6.89 4.20 7.71
C ASN A 218 -5.54 4.49 8.37
N SER A 219 -4.46 3.99 7.76
CA SER A 219 -3.10 4.15 8.27
C SER A 219 -2.49 5.52 7.95
N GLY A 220 -3.27 6.45 7.38
CA GLY A 220 -2.75 7.71 6.83
C GLY A 220 -2.07 7.52 5.48
N ASP A 221 -1.43 8.58 4.99
CA ASP A 221 -0.73 8.60 3.70
C ASP A 221 0.76 8.94 3.83
N TYR A 222 1.12 10.22 3.85
CA TYR A 222 2.48 10.68 4.05
C TYR A 222 2.58 11.54 5.31
N ALA A 223 3.78 11.61 5.92
CA ALA A 223 4.00 12.53 7.02
C ALA A 223 3.88 14.00 6.56
N GLY A 224 3.71 14.93 7.51
CA GLY A 224 3.45 16.36 7.27
C GLY A 224 4.49 17.09 6.41
N LYS A 225 4.24 18.38 6.15
CA LYS A 225 4.95 19.19 5.14
C LYS A 225 6.47 19.16 5.28
N ALA A 226 7.13 19.27 4.13
CA ALA A 226 8.56 19.55 4.06
C ALA A 226 8.85 20.90 4.75
N GLY A 227 9.56 20.87 5.88
CA GLY A 227 10.03 22.05 6.61
C GLY A 227 9.24 22.45 7.86
N ASP A 228 8.19 21.72 8.24
CA ASP A 228 7.67 21.80 9.62
C ASP A 228 8.57 20.99 10.56
N GLU A 229 8.56 21.28 11.87
CA GLU A 229 9.58 20.88 12.87
C GLU A 229 9.89 19.36 12.94
N ASP A 230 9.12 18.52 12.25
CA ASP A 230 9.25 17.05 12.21
C ASP A 230 9.54 16.46 10.80
N GLY A 231 9.93 17.25 9.77
CA GLY A 231 10.09 16.69 8.42
C GLY A 231 10.89 17.48 7.38
N GLU A 232 12.22 17.31 7.39
CA GLU A 232 13.22 17.47 6.29
C GLU A 232 14.32 18.54 6.47
N PRO A 233 15.58 18.28 6.08
CA PRO A 233 16.50 19.31 5.64
C PRO A 233 16.22 19.71 4.17
N ALA A 234 16.44 21.00 3.87
CA ALA A 234 16.30 21.57 2.52
C ALA A 234 17.03 20.79 1.42
N SER A 235 16.49 20.86 0.20
CA SER A 235 17.03 20.20 -0.99
C SER A 235 18.54 20.41 -1.13
N TYR A 236 19.34 19.34 -1.17
CA TYR A 236 20.80 19.42 -1.31
C TYR A 236 21.27 19.88 -2.72
N MET A 237 20.32 20.28 -3.59
CA MET A 237 20.57 20.64 -4.99
C MET A 237 20.58 22.16 -5.25
N GLU A 238 20.63 23.00 -4.21
CA GLU A 238 21.04 24.40 -4.35
C GLU A 238 22.40 24.64 -3.66
N GLY A 239 23.46 24.71 -4.48
CA GLY A 239 24.69 25.44 -4.10
C GLY A 239 25.96 24.65 -3.78
N THR A 240 26.00 23.31 -3.87
CA THR A 240 27.26 22.57 -3.65
C THR A 240 28.03 22.30 -4.97
N PRO A 241 29.34 22.64 -5.05
CA PRO A 241 30.14 22.41 -6.26
C PRO A 241 30.22 20.92 -6.62
N GLN A 242 30.00 20.64 -7.91
CA GLN A 242 30.17 19.33 -8.56
C GLN A 242 31.58 18.77 -8.36
N ALA A 243 31.80 18.05 -7.27
CA ALA A 243 32.90 17.13 -7.12
C ALA A 243 32.32 15.75 -6.80
N LEU A 244 32.42 14.85 -7.77
CA LEU A 244 32.03 13.44 -7.72
C LEU A 244 32.78 12.72 -6.58
N HIS A 245 32.37 12.90 -5.33
CA HIS A 245 32.82 12.07 -4.22
C HIS A 245 32.04 10.76 -4.28
N SER A 246 32.76 9.64 -4.19
CA SER A 246 32.15 8.30 -4.09
C SER A 246 31.11 8.29 -2.96
N ILE A 247 29.84 8.03 -3.28
CA ILE A 247 28.78 7.81 -2.28
C ILE A 247 29.19 6.57 -1.47
N THR A 248 29.70 6.77 -0.26
CA THR A 248 30.05 5.69 0.66
C THR A 248 28.80 5.22 1.43
N HIS A 249 28.80 3.98 1.89
CA HIS A 249 27.72 3.42 2.73
C HIS A 249 27.45 4.29 3.97
N GLU A 250 28.50 4.78 4.63
CA GLU A 250 28.39 5.67 5.79
C GLU A 250 27.79 7.04 5.44
N PHE A 251 28.08 7.55 4.23
CA PHE A 251 27.50 8.81 3.76
C PHE A 251 26.01 8.66 3.44
N TYR A 252 25.61 7.57 2.77
CA TYR A 252 24.19 7.27 2.52
C TYR A 252 23.41 7.05 3.82
N ALA A 253 23.94 6.27 4.77
CA ALA A 253 23.25 6.04 6.05
C ALA A 253 22.97 7.33 6.84
N LYS A 254 23.83 8.35 6.70
CA LYS A 254 23.65 9.66 7.35
C LYS A 254 22.80 10.65 6.56
N HIS A 255 22.57 10.42 5.26
CA HIS A 255 21.88 11.36 4.35
C HIS A 255 20.86 10.65 3.44
N SER A 256 20.29 9.53 3.90
CA SER A 256 19.40 8.67 3.09
C SER A 256 18.22 9.46 2.54
N ARG A 257 17.66 10.36 3.34
CA ARG A 257 16.55 11.28 2.98
C ARG A 257 16.85 12.16 1.76
N ALA A 258 18.08 12.65 1.61
CA ALA A 258 18.47 13.51 0.48
C ALA A 258 18.82 12.74 -0.80
N LEU A 259 18.99 11.41 -0.71
CA LEU A 259 19.40 10.53 -1.81
C LEU A 259 18.30 9.55 -2.22
N ASP A 260 17.20 9.50 -1.48
CA ASP A 260 15.99 8.78 -1.84
C ASP A 260 15.21 9.60 -2.87
N LEU A 261 14.99 9.05 -4.07
CA LEU A 261 14.20 9.72 -5.11
C LEU A 261 12.69 9.46 -4.89
N ALA A 262 12.32 8.57 -3.94
CA ALA A 262 10.96 8.35 -3.50
C ALA A 262 10.71 9.16 -2.22
N ASP A 263 9.94 10.24 -2.34
CA ASP A 263 9.36 11.07 -1.27
C ASP A 263 10.10 11.09 0.08
N SER A 264 10.97 12.08 0.26
CA SER A 264 11.87 12.21 1.41
C SER A 264 11.17 12.41 2.76
N ALA A 265 9.92 12.88 2.78
CA ALA A 265 9.17 13.26 3.98
C ALA A 265 8.25 12.16 4.57
N GLY A 266 8.77 10.95 4.82
CA GLY A 266 8.10 9.94 5.68
C GLY A 266 6.77 9.34 5.18
N TYR A 267 6.22 8.36 5.92
CA TYR A 267 4.87 7.79 5.72
C TYR A 267 3.95 8.13 6.90
N GLY A 268 2.65 8.18 6.66
CA GLY A 268 1.62 8.51 7.65
C GLY A 268 1.33 7.37 8.63
N SER A 269 0.74 7.73 9.78
CA SER A 269 0.23 6.80 10.79
C SER A 269 -1.28 6.99 10.95
N PRO A 270 -2.01 6.02 11.55
CA PRO A 270 -3.41 6.25 11.96
C PRO A 270 -3.57 7.51 12.81
N SER A 271 -4.74 8.16 12.71
CA SER A 271 -5.05 9.33 13.54
C SER A 271 -5.07 8.99 15.04
N PRO A 272 -4.80 9.96 15.93
CA PRO A 272 -4.96 9.74 17.37
C PRO A 272 -6.37 9.24 17.74
N GLU A 273 -7.40 9.73 17.05
CA GLU A 273 -8.79 9.30 17.18
C GLU A 273 -8.95 7.83 16.77
N ALA A 274 -8.37 7.40 15.65
CA ALA A 274 -8.39 6.00 15.22
C ALA A 274 -7.67 5.08 16.23
N LEU A 275 -6.52 5.50 16.77
CA LEU A 275 -5.79 4.74 17.78
C LEU A 275 -6.61 4.56 19.07
N GLN A 276 -7.27 5.62 19.55
CA GLN A 276 -8.16 5.51 20.70
C GLN A 276 -9.39 4.63 20.38
N TRP A 277 -9.97 4.80 19.20
CA TRP A 277 -11.13 4.03 18.76
C TRP A 277 -10.84 2.51 18.68
N LEU A 278 -9.63 2.10 18.28
CA LEU A 278 -9.23 0.68 18.26
C LEU A 278 -9.36 0.00 19.64
N ALA A 279 -9.19 0.77 20.73
CA ALA A 279 -9.45 0.30 22.09
C ALA A 279 -10.95 0.33 22.42
N ASP A 280 -11.62 1.45 22.15
CA ASP A 280 -13.02 1.67 22.49
C ASP A 280 -13.96 0.69 21.79
N VAL A 281 -13.68 0.34 20.53
CA VAL A 281 -14.50 -0.59 19.76
C VAL A 281 -14.50 -2.00 20.33
N GLN A 282 -13.38 -2.47 20.89
CA GLN A 282 -13.33 -3.79 21.53
C GLN A 282 -14.20 -3.86 22.79
N HIS A 283 -14.22 -2.77 23.57
CA HIS A 283 -15.14 -2.65 24.70
C HIS A 283 -16.59 -2.70 24.23
N HIS A 284 -16.93 -1.95 23.19
CA HIS A 284 -18.27 -1.95 22.61
C HIS A 284 -18.70 -3.35 22.13
N LEU A 285 -17.83 -4.07 21.41
CA LEU A 285 -18.12 -5.42 20.91
C LEU A 285 -18.36 -6.41 22.07
N GLY A 286 -17.59 -6.32 23.15
CA GLY A 286 -17.80 -7.12 24.36
C GLY A 286 -19.11 -6.80 25.09
N GLU A 287 -19.51 -5.52 25.12
CA GLU A 287 -20.82 -5.10 25.65
C GLU A 287 -21.98 -5.65 24.82
N VAL A 288 -21.87 -5.61 23.48
CA VAL A 288 -22.87 -6.18 22.57
C VAL A 288 -23.02 -7.69 22.77
N ASN A 289 -21.91 -8.41 23.00
CA ASN A 289 -21.94 -9.83 23.34
C ASN A 289 -22.49 -10.11 24.76
N GLY A 290 -22.52 -9.11 25.64
CA GLY A 290 -23.05 -9.20 27.00
C GLY A 290 -22.11 -9.86 28.02
N ASP A 291 -20.91 -10.28 27.63
CA ASP A 291 -19.90 -10.85 28.52
C ASP A 291 -18.76 -9.87 28.86
N GLY A 292 -18.73 -8.71 28.19
CA GLY A 292 -17.74 -7.66 28.40
C GLY A 292 -16.32 -8.04 28.00
N LYS A 293 -16.14 -9.15 27.27
CA LYS A 293 -14.81 -9.61 26.83
C LYS A 293 -14.49 -9.07 25.44
N PRO A 294 -13.23 -8.70 25.16
CA PRO A 294 -12.79 -8.41 23.81
C PRO A 294 -13.11 -9.57 22.85
N VAL A 295 -13.46 -9.22 21.62
CA VAL A 295 -13.81 -10.17 20.57
C VAL A 295 -12.55 -10.48 19.74
N PRO A 296 -12.32 -11.74 19.32
CA PRO A 296 -11.24 -12.05 18.40
C PRO A 296 -11.27 -11.15 17.17
N ALA A 297 -10.16 -10.47 16.88
CA ALA A 297 -10.10 -9.47 15.84
C ALA A 297 -8.84 -9.55 14.98
N ILE A 298 -9.02 -9.30 13.69
CA ILE A 298 -7.95 -9.06 12.73
C ILE A 298 -8.08 -7.64 12.19
N ALA A 299 -6.96 -6.91 12.10
CA ALA A 299 -6.90 -5.59 11.50
C ALA A 299 -6.26 -5.62 10.12
N PHE A 300 -6.78 -4.80 9.22
CA PHE A 300 -6.25 -4.57 7.88
C PHE A 300 -6.03 -3.09 7.63
N GLN A 301 -4.85 -2.74 7.16
CA GLN A 301 -4.49 -1.36 6.79
C GLN A 301 -3.54 -1.34 5.60
N HIS A 302 -3.19 -0.14 5.15
CA HIS A 302 -2.26 -0.01 4.03
C HIS A 302 -0.81 -0.02 4.48
N ILE A 303 -0.41 0.98 5.27
CA ILE A 303 0.99 1.25 5.65
C ILE A 303 1.37 0.41 6.87
N PRO A 304 2.50 -0.30 6.85
CA PRO A 304 2.99 -1.09 7.98
C PRO A 304 3.52 -0.21 9.13
N PRO A 305 3.23 -0.52 10.41
CA PRO A 305 3.95 0.05 11.54
C PRO A 305 5.39 -0.49 11.64
N GLN A 306 6.24 0.21 12.40
CA GLN A 306 7.66 -0.12 12.56
C GLN A 306 7.91 -1.55 13.08
N GLU A 307 6.98 -2.09 13.86
CA GLU A 307 7.00 -3.43 14.42
C GLU A 307 7.17 -4.54 13.38
N PHE A 308 6.82 -4.32 12.11
CA PHE A 308 7.06 -5.29 11.06
C PHE A 308 8.56 -5.60 10.87
N TYR A 309 9.47 -4.70 11.25
CA TYR A 309 10.91 -5.00 11.30
C TYR A 309 11.26 -6.06 12.36
N ARG A 310 10.41 -6.29 13.37
CA ARG A 310 10.61 -7.38 14.36
C ARG A 310 10.39 -8.77 13.77
N CYS A 311 9.73 -8.87 12.61
CA CYS A 311 9.65 -10.11 11.83
C CYS A 311 10.94 -10.41 11.06
N LEU A 312 11.90 -9.49 11.07
CA LEU A 312 13.15 -9.57 10.33
C LEU A 312 14.35 -9.68 11.26
N ARG A 313 15.42 -10.30 10.77
CA ARG A 313 16.70 -10.41 11.47
C ARG A 313 17.76 -9.54 10.78
N PRO A 314 18.49 -8.69 11.52
CA PRO A 314 19.59 -7.93 10.96
C PRO A 314 20.75 -8.86 10.56
N VAL A 315 21.37 -8.56 9.42
CA VAL A 315 22.46 -9.34 8.83
C VAL A 315 23.53 -8.43 8.23
N PRO A 316 24.77 -8.93 8.03
CA PRO A 316 25.78 -8.17 7.31
C PRO A 316 25.34 -7.78 5.90
N ALA A 317 25.78 -6.61 5.43
CA ALA A 317 25.35 -6.01 4.16
C ALA A 317 25.67 -6.85 2.90
N TRP A 318 26.56 -7.83 3.00
CA TRP A 318 26.93 -8.74 1.90
C TRP A 318 26.10 -10.04 1.89
N THR A 319 25.15 -10.18 2.81
CA THR A 319 24.31 -11.38 2.91
C THR A 319 23.44 -11.49 1.64
N PRO A 320 23.45 -12.64 0.93
CA PRO A 320 22.61 -12.83 -0.24
C PRO A 320 21.13 -12.62 0.05
N ASN A 321 20.44 -11.94 -0.87
CA ASN A 321 19.02 -11.57 -0.77
C ASN A 321 18.65 -10.68 0.43
N ALA A 322 19.62 -10.14 1.18
CA ALA A 322 19.31 -9.20 2.24
C ALA A 322 18.77 -7.90 1.64
N VAL A 323 17.80 -7.32 2.33
CA VAL A 323 17.16 -6.06 1.97
C VAL A 323 17.59 -5.00 2.96
N GLU A 324 18.10 -3.89 2.44
CA GLU A 324 18.43 -2.72 3.24
C GLU A 324 17.16 -1.99 3.66
N GLY A 325 17.05 -1.66 4.95
CA GLY A 325 15.96 -0.83 5.46
C GLY A 325 16.02 0.59 4.90
N THR A 326 14.91 1.31 5.05
CA THR A 326 14.75 2.70 4.60
C THR A 326 14.59 3.64 5.79
N ARG A 327 14.93 4.92 5.59
CA ARG A 327 14.76 6.01 6.56
C ARG A 327 15.27 5.67 7.97
N ALA A 328 14.41 5.58 8.98
CA ALA A 328 14.76 5.25 10.37
C ALA A 328 15.53 3.92 10.51
N PHE A 329 15.40 3.02 9.53
CA PHE A 329 16.06 1.72 9.46
C PHE A 329 17.17 1.66 8.40
N ALA A 330 17.54 2.80 7.80
CA ALA A 330 18.58 2.87 6.78
C ALA A 330 19.96 2.44 7.30
N GLY A 331 20.76 1.85 6.42
CA GLY A 331 22.12 1.38 6.74
C GLY A 331 22.19 0.03 7.48
N GLN A 332 21.04 -0.58 7.79
CA GLN A 332 20.94 -1.97 8.24
C GLN A 332 20.33 -2.84 7.15
N CYS A 333 20.82 -4.07 7.02
CA CYS A 333 20.30 -5.07 6.09
C CYS A 333 19.60 -6.18 6.85
N TYR A 334 18.51 -6.68 6.28
CA TYR A 334 17.60 -7.61 6.93
C TYR A 334 17.30 -8.80 6.03
N VAL A 335 16.96 -9.92 6.67
CA VAL A 335 16.31 -11.08 6.05
C VAL A 335 15.11 -11.48 6.89
N ILE A 336 14.19 -12.28 6.35
CA ILE A 336 13.13 -12.92 7.13
C ILE A 336 13.74 -13.66 8.32
N ASP A 337 13.18 -13.44 9.52
CA ASP A 337 13.50 -14.25 10.67
C ASP A 337 12.62 -15.51 10.68
N GLU A 338 13.19 -16.61 10.19
CA GLU A 338 12.52 -17.92 10.12
C GLU A 338 12.13 -18.50 11.49
N SER A 339 12.63 -17.94 12.61
CA SER A 339 12.23 -18.38 13.95
C SER A 339 10.87 -17.84 14.38
N VAL A 340 10.40 -16.75 13.77
CA VAL A 340 9.10 -16.10 14.05
C VAL A 340 8.19 -16.07 12.83
N CYS A 341 8.74 -16.16 11.61
CA CYS A 341 7.96 -16.15 10.38
C CYS A 341 7.51 -17.54 9.93
N ARG A 342 6.29 -17.60 9.40
CA ARG A 342 5.74 -18.82 8.79
C ARG A 342 6.59 -19.25 7.58
N PRO A 343 6.76 -20.56 7.33
CA PRO A 343 7.45 -21.07 6.15
C PRO A 343 6.88 -20.51 4.84
N GLY A 344 7.76 -20.18 3.89
CA GLY A 344 7.37 -19.56 2.61
C GLY A 344 7.23 -18.04 2.66
N SER A 345 7.46 -17.41 3.82
CA SER A 345 7.54 -15.96 3.96
C SER A 345 8.62 -15.35 3.06
N MET A 346 8.30 -14.24 2.37
CA MET A 346 9.23 -13.56 1.47
C MET A 346 9.35 -12.08 1.80
N LEU A 347 10.60 -11.62 1.95
CA LEU A 347 10.98 -10.21 1.98
C LEU A 347 11.51 -9.83 0.59
N GLY A 348 10.74 -9.05 -0.15
CA GLY A 348 11.05 -8.65 -1.52
C GLY A 348 11.68 -7.26 -1.61
N GLU A 349 11.34 -6.38 -0.68
CA GLU A 349 11.80 -4.99 -0.57
C GLU A 349 11.74 -4.48 0.87
N SER A 350 12.25 -3.27 1.09
CA SER A 350 12.29 -2.63 2.42
C SER A 350 10.88 -2.42 2.96
N ILE A 351 10.74 -2.36 4.28
CA ILE A 351 9.46 -2.02 4.90
C ILE A 351 9.29 -0.49 4.89
N GLY A 352 8.29 -0.01 4.15
CA GLY A 352 7.90 1.40 4.06
C GLY A 352 7.01 1.83 5.22
N CYS A 353 7.59 2.02 6.41
CA CYS A 353 6.85 2.45 7.60
C CYS A 353 7.04 3.95 7.94
N PRO A 354 6.23 4.50 8.85
CA PRO A 354 6.48 5.81 9.45
C PRO A 354 7.83 5.90 10.16
N ASP A 355 8.39 7.10 10.22
CA ASP A 355 9.69 7.37 10.86
C ASP A 355 9.58 7.34 12.39
N GLU A 356 8.41 7.65 12.93
CA GLU A 356 8.08 7.56 14.35
C GLU A 356 7.04 6.47 14.59
N ASN A 357 7.19 5.79 15.72
CA ASN A 357 6.25 4.77 16.14
C ASN A 357 5.10 5.43 16.91
N CYS A 358 3.88 5.36 16.36
CA CYS A 358 2.68 5.92 16.97
C CYS A 358 2.09 5.05 18.11
N GLY A 359 2.68 3.88 18.39
CA GLY A 359 2.21 2.95 19.43
C GLY A 359 1.05 2.06 18.99
N GLU A 360 0.73 1.99 17.70
CA GLU A 360 -0.40 1.21 17.17
C GLU A 360 -0.38 -0.25 17.63
N VAL A 361 0.73 -0.96 17.43
CA VAL A 361 0.81 -2.38 17.82
C VAL A 361 0.70 -2.55 19.33
N ASP A 362 1.26 -1.64 20.13
CA ASP A 362 1.09 -1.67 21.58
C ASP A 362 -0.37 -1.42 21.99
N THR A 363 -1.09 -0.54 21.30
CA THR A 363 -2.54 -0.36 21.48
C THR A 363 -3.29 -1.66 21.21
N LEU A 364 -3.07 -2.30 20.05
CA LEU A 364 -3.72 -3.57 19.69
C LEU A 364 -3.44 -4.66 20.75
N ARG A 365 -2.20 -4.75 21.23
CA ARG A 365 -1.79 -5.71 22.28
C ARG A 365 -2.48 -5.45 23.60
N ASN A 366 -2.46 -4.19 24.05
CA ASN A 366 -2.92 -3.80 25.38
C ASN A 366 -4.44 -3.86 25.50
N THR A 367 -5.17 -3.59 24.40
CA THR A 367 -6.63 -3.72 24.35
C THR A 367 -7.07 -5.17 24.46
N GLY A 368 -6.32 -6.10 23.86
CA GLY A 368 -6.71 -7.51 23.76
C GLY A 368 -7.76 -7.76 22.66
N GLY A 369 -7.98 -9.03 22.32
CA GLY A 369 -8.88 -9.44 21.22
C GLY A 369 -8.17 -9.49 19.86
N TYR A 370 -7.28 -8.55 19.57
CA TYR A 370 -6.48 -8.55 18.33
C TYR A 370 -5.46 -9.69 18.30
N PHE A 371 -5.49 -10.48 17.23
CA PHE A 371 -4.52 -11.57 17.00
C PHE A 371 -3.68 -11.35 15.74
N ALA A 372 -4.06 -10.42 14.87
CA ALA A 372 -3.33 -10.17 13.63
C ALA A 372 -3.51 -8.73 13.10
N LEU A 373 -2.47 -8.23 12.43
CA LEU A 373 -2.47 -7.01 11.63
C LEU A 373 -1.85 -7.30 10.26
N PHE A 374 -2.59 -7.02 9.18
CA PHE A 374 -2.16 -7.25 7.81
C PHE A 374 -2.12 -5.97 6.98
N THR A 375 -1.05 -5.83 6.19
CA THR A 375 -0.75 -4.63 5.40
C THR A 375 -0.53 -4.93 3.92
N GLY A 376 -0.59 -3.88 3.10
CA GLY A 376 -0.16 -3.84 1.71
C GLY A 376 1.12 -3.00 1.59
N HIS A 377 1.10 -2.01 0.69
CA HIS A 377 2.09 -0.93 0.55
C HIS A 377 3.43 -1.35 -0.07
N ASP A 378 4.08 -2.36 0.50
CA ASP A 378 5.32 -2.90 -0.01
C ASP A 378 5.02 -4.08 -0.96
N HIS A 379 4.90 -3.75 -2.24
CA HIS A 379 4.34 -4.60 -3.29
C HIS A 379 4.96 -6.00 -3.41
N LYS A 380 6.21 -6.21 -3.00
CA LYS A 380 6.96 -7.46 -3.14
C LYS A 380 7.02 -8.29 -1.86
N ASN A 381 6.51 -7.78 -0.75
CA ASN A 381 6.52 -8.48 0.53
C ASN A 381 5.34 -9.44 0.64
N SER A 382 5.60 -10.65 1.14
CA SER A 382 4.57 -11.67 1.35
C SER A 382 4.98 -12.59 2.49
N PHE A 383 5.00 -12.07 3.71
CA PHE A 383 5.35 -12.83 4.91
C PHE A 383 4.26 -12.75 5.98
N ILE A 384 4.33 -13.66 6.96
CA ILE A 384 3.56 -13.59 8.21
C ILE A 384 4.54 -13.92 9.33
N GLY A 385 4.76 -12.98 10.25
CA GLY A 385 5.59 -13.17 11.44
C GLY A 385 4.76 -13.09 12.71
N HIS A 386 4.94 -14.07 13.61
CA HIS A 386 4.32 -14.03 14.93
C HIS A 386 5.26 -13.34 15.92
N VAL A 387 4.95 -12.10 16.28
CA VAL A 387 5.74 -11.31 17.22
C VAL A 387 4.84 -10.74 18.29
N ASP A 388 5.30 -10.81 19.54
CA ASP A 388 4.66 -10.06 20.63
C ASP A 388 3.18 -10.41 20.91
N GLY A 389 2.72 -11.59 20.44
CA GLY A 389 1.34 -12.06 20.58
C GLY A 389 0.44 -11.74 19.39
N LEU A 390 0.96 -11.12 18.33
CA LEU A 390 0.24 -10.85 17.08
C LEU A 390 0.95 -11.45 15.87
N ASP A 391 0.15 -11.83 14.89
CA ASP A 391 0.64 -12.03 13.53
C ASP A 391 0.71 -10.69 12.80
N LEU A 392 1.91 -10.31 12.34
CA LEU A 392 2.13 -9.18 11.45
C LEU A 392 2.41 -9.73 10.04
N GLY A 393 1.59 -9.35 9.06
CA GLY A 393 1.66 -9.97 7.73
C GLY A 393 1.45 -9.03 6.55
N TYR A 394 2.07 -9.37 5.42
CA TYR A 394 1.91 -8.65 4.15
C TYR A 394 1.10 -9.44 3.14
N ALA A 395 0.35 -8.71 2.30
CA ALA A 395 -0.02 -9.17 0.97
C ALA A 395 0.78 -8.37 -0.08
N PRO A 396 1.32 -9.03 -1.13
CA PRO A 396 1.94 -8.34 -2.25
C PRO A 396 0.87 -7.66 -3.12
N THR A 397 1.31 -6.82 -4.06
CA THR A 397 0.43 -6.21 -5.05
C THR A 397 -0.31 -7.27 -5.88
N CYS A 398 -1.60 -7.03 -6.10
CA CYS A 398 -2.43 -7.79 -7.04
C CYS A 398 -2.67 -7.05 -8.37
N GLY A 399 -2.25 -5.79 -8.46
CA GLY A 399 -2.25 -4.99 -9.69
C GLY A 399 -1.23 -5.43 -10.72
N PHE A 400 -1.27 -4.86 -11.92
CA PHE A 400 -0.25 -5.10 -12.97
C PHE A 400 0.31 -3.81 -13.57
N GLU A 401 -0.23 -2.65 -13.19
CA GLU A 401 0.23 -1.38 -13.72
C GLU A 401 1.40 -0.76 -12.94
N SER A 402 1.46 -1.05 -11.65
CA SER A 402 2.51 -0.59 -10.74
C SER A 402 3.74 -1.49 -10.76
N TYR A 403 4.83 -1.01 -10.15
CA TYR A 403 6.01 -1.83 -9.87
C TYR A 403 5.61 -3.01 -8.97
N GLY A 404 6.41 -4.07 -8.89
CA GLY A 404 6.01 -5.23 -8.07
C GLY A 404 6.83 -6.47 -8.37
N PRO A 405 6.42 -7.63 -7.85
CA PRO A 405 7.12 -8.86 -8.12
C PRO A 405 6.83 -9.32 -9.54
N LYS A 406 7.51 -10.40 -9.97
CA LYS A 406 7.21 -11.07 -11.24
C LYS A 406 5.72 -11.42 -11.32
N SER A 407 5.18 -11.48 -12.53
CA SER A 407 3.78 -11.78 -12.81
C SER A 407 3.30 -12.99 -12.02
N ALA A 408 4.03 -14.10 -12.06
CA ALA A 408 3.71 -15.32 -11.34
C ALA A 408 3.55 -15.18 -9.82
N LEU A 409 4.11 -14.14 -9.21
CA LEU A 409 4.13 -13.89 -7.76
C LEU A 409 3.17 -12.77 -7.33
N ARG A 410 2.59 -12.01 -8.27
CA ARG A 410 1.47 -11.11 -7.97
C ARG A 410 0.30 -11.96 -7.47
N GLY A 411 -0.38 -11.52 -6.42
CA GLY A 411 -1.33 -12.40 -5.74
C GLY A 411 -2.24 -11.72 -4.74
N ILE A 412 -3.28 -12.45 -4.36
CA ILE A 412 -4.29 -12.06 -3.38
C ILE A 412 -4.16 -13.03 -2.20
N ARG A 413 -4.24 -12.52 -0.97
CA ARG A 413 -4.13 -13.37 0.22
C ARG A 413 -5.50 -13.87 0.64
N LEU A 414 -5.65 -15.19 0.75
CA LEU A 414 -6.82 -15.85 1.31
C LEU A 414 -6.61 -16.09 2.81
N PHE A 415 -7.67 -15.86 3.58
CA PHE A 415 -7.80 -16.24 4.98
C PHE A 415 -8.99 -17.18 5.14
N VAL A 416 -8.81 -18.22 5.96
CA VAL A 416 -9.91 -19.09 6.41
C VAL A 416 -9.89 -19.10 7.93
N PHE A 417 -10.88 -18.42 8.51
CA PHE A 417 -11.10 -18.38 9.95
C PHE A 417 -12.02 -19.52 10.36
N HIS A 418 -11.81 -20.04 11.57
CA HIS A 418 -12.61 -21.09 12.19
C HIS A 418 -13.31 -20.53 13.42
N GLU A 419 -14.61 -20.75 13.57
CA GLU A 419 -15.44 -20.12 14.60
C GLU A 419 -15.00 -20.44 16.03
N ASP A 420 -14.47 -21.64 16.25
CA ASP A 420 -14.01 -22.14 17.56
C ASP A 420 -12.69 -21.51 18.01
N ASP A 421 -11.81 -21.18 17.06
CA ASP A 421 -10.56 -20.46 17.30
C ASP A 421 -10.19 -19.57 16.10
N PRO A 422 -10.74 -18.35 16.00
CA PRO A 422 -10.45 -17.45 14.89
C PRO A 422 -8.96 -17.05 14.79
N ALA A 423 -8.21 -17.09 15.89
CA ALA A 423 -6.79 -16.75 15.91
C ALA A 423 -5.92 -17.84 15.26
N ALA A 424 -6.39 -19.09 15.21
CA ALA A 424 -5.73 -20.21 14.55
C ALA A 424 -6.04 -20.32 13.04
N TYR A 425 -6.24 -19.18 12.37
CA TYR A 425 -6.64 -19.11 10.96
C TYR A 425 -5.59 -19.70 9.99
N ASP A 426 -6.10 -20.25 8.89
CA ASP A 426 -5.29 -20.63 7.74
C ASP A 426 -5.11 -19.44 6.79
N SER A 427 -3.93 -19.30 6.19
CA SER A 427 -3.68 -18.28 5.16
C SER A 427 -2.83 -18.81 4.02
N ARG A 428 -3.17 -18.38 2.80
CA ARG A 428 -2.51 -18.80 1.57
C ARG A 428 -2.44 -17.65 0.56
N MET A 429 -1.35 -17.57 -0.19
CA MET A 429 -1.29 -16.70 -1.37
C MET A 429 -1.94 -17.38 -2.57
N LEU A 430 -2.93 -16.71 -3.17
CA LEU A 430 -3.51 -17.05 -4.45
C LEU A 430 -2.77 -16.25 -5.52
N THR A 431 -1.75 -16.86 -6.12
CA THR A 431 -0.86 -16.16 -7.07
C THR A 431 -1.35 -16.29 -8.51
N PHE A 432 -1.04 -15.30 -9.33
CA PHE A 432 -1.31 -15.35 -10.77
C PHE A 432 -0.64 -16.56 -11.43
N GLY A 433 0.57 -16.90 -10.99
CA GLY A 433 1.33 -18.06 -11.48
C GLY A 433 0.58 -19.38 -11.30
N GLU A 434 -0.07 -19.53 -10.16
CA GLU A 434 -0.84 -20.71 -9.79
C GLU A 434 -2.22 -20.75 -10.46
N LEU A 435 -2.94 -19.63 -10.42
CA LEU A 435 -4.33 -19.56 -10.86
C LEU A 435 -4.49 -19.46 -12.38
N ILE A 436 -3.54 -18.81 -13.04
CA ILE A 436 -3.67 -18.38 -14.44
C ILE A 436 -2.50 -18.90 -15.28
N GLY A 437 -1.28 -18.69 -14.82
CA GLY A 437 -0.08 -19.14 -15.50
C GLY A 437 1.14 -18.24 -15.24
N PRO A 438 2.34 -18.66 -15.66
CA PRO A 438 3.58 -18.04 -15.23
C PRO A 438 3.85 -16.63 -15.79
N HIS A 439 3.11 -16.20 -16.81
CA HIS A 439 3.36 -14.96 -17.55
C HIS A 439 2.07 -14.18 -17.81
N SER A 440 2.17 -12.87 -17.61
CA SER A 440 1.19 -11.85 -17.99
C SER A 440 1.22 -11.55 -19.50
N GLY A 441 0.26 -10.76 -19.97
CA GLY A 441 0.24 -10.22 -21.33
C GLY A 441 1.33 -9.20 -21.63
N ASP A 442 1.95 -8.60 -20.61
CA ASP A 442 3.01 -7.59 -20.75
C ASP A 442 4.21 -7.83 -19.81
N GLU A 443 4.92 -8.93 -20.07
CA GLU A 443 6.11 -9.30 -19.31
C GLU A 443 7.25 -8.28 -19.41
N VAL A 444 7.27 -7.44 -20.46
CA VAL A 444 8.28 -6.40 -20.60
C VAL A 444 8.04 -5.32 -19.55
N ARG A 445 6.81 -4.82 -19.44
CA ARG A 445 6.43 -3.89 -18.37
C ARG A 445 6.69 -4.48 -17.01
N VAL A 446 6.27 -5.73 -16.76
CA VAL A 446 6.49 -6.38 -15.46
C VAL A 446 7.98 -6.55 -15.16
N PHE A 447 8.81 -6.88 -16.15
CA PHE A 447 10.26 -6.95 -15.96
C PHE A 447 10.84 -5.60 -15.53
N PHE A 448 10.43 -4.50 -16.19
CA PHE A 448 10.82 -3.16 -15.76
C PHE A 448 10.25 -2.85 -14.37
N GLY A 449 8.97 -3.10 -14.09
CA GLY A 449 8.40 -2.89 -12.74
C GLY A 449 9.10 -3.70 -11.63
N ASP A 450 9.62 -4.89 -11.91
CA ASP A 450 10.37 -5.68 -10.93
C ASP A 450 11.83 -5.22 -10.76
N HIS A 451 12.42 -4.55 -11.76
CA HIS A 451 13.85 -4.22 -11.76
C HIS A 451 14.17 -2.73 -11.94
N LEU A 452 13.19 -1.85 -12.15
CA LEU A 452 13.42 -0.43 -12.31
C LEU A 452 13.65 0.17 -10.91
N MET A 453 14.84 0.72 -10.74
CA MET A 453 15.38 1.14 -9.45
C MET A 453 14.96 2.58 -9.18
N THR A 454 14.21 2.79 -8.11
CA THR A 454 13.81 4.13 -7.66
C THR A 454 14.89 4.81 -6.85
N ASP A 455 15.80 4.07 -6.22
CA ASP A 455 16.82 4.65 -5.34
C ASP A 455 18.10 3.76 -5.27
N GLY A 456 19.14 4.30 -4.63
CA GLY A 456 20.42 3.62 -4.48
C GLY A 456 20.39 2.36 -3.59
N ALA A 457 19.45 2.25 -2.64
CA ALA A 457 19.29 1.06 -1.81
C ALA A 457 18.65 -0.09 -2.59
N SER A 458 17.63 0.21 -3.41
CA SER A 458 17.00 -0.73 -4.33
C SER A 458 18.00 -1.35 -5.32
N VAL A 459 18.92 -0.54 -5.88
CA VAL A 459 20.04 -1.04 -6.69
C VAL A 459 20.91 -2.03 -5.90
N ARG A 460 21.30 -1.67 -4.67
CA ARG A 460 22.14 -2.55 -3.82
C ARG A 460 21.41 -3.85 -3.46
N ASN A 461 20.13 -3.77 -3.12
CA ASN A 461 19.27 -4.93 -2.84
C ASN A 461 19.23 -5.90 -4.03
N GLN A 462 19.09 -5.37 -5.25
CA GLN A 462 19.05 -6.19 -6.46
C GLN A 462 20.42 -6.80 -6.76
N LEU A 463 21.51 -6.08 -6.55
CA LEU A 463 22.87 -6.63 -6.66
C LEU A 463 23.18 -7.71 -5.59
N ARG A 464 22.48 -7.72 -4.44
CA ARG A 464 22.59 -8.79 -3.44
C ARG A 464 21.86 -10.08 -3.86
N ARG A 465 21.03 -10.05 -4.91
CA ARG A 465 20.37 -11.25 -5.45
C ARG A 465 21.36 -12.05 -6.30
N PRO A 466 21.68 -13.32 -5.97
CA PRO A 466 22.74 -14.08 -6.65
C PRO A 466 22.60 -14.16 -8.18
N LYS A 467 21.37 -14.29 -8.68
CA LYS A 467 21.09 -14.36 -10.12
C LYS A 467 21.41 -13.03 -10.82
N VAL A 468 21.05 -11.91 -10.21
CA VAL A 468 21.30 -10.56 -10.74
C VAL A 468 22.80 -10.27 -10.69
N PHE A 469 23.47 -10.59 -9.58
CA PHE A 469 24.91 -10.45 -9.44
C PHE A 469 25.68 -11.23 -10.52
N ALA A 470 25.31 -12.50 -10.75
CA ALA A 470 25.93 -13.33 -11.77
C ALA A 470 25.70 -12.76 -13.18
N ALA A 471 24.49 -12.27 -13.49
CA ALA A 471 24.18 -11.65 -14.77
C ALA A 471 24.98 -10.35 -14.99
N ALA A 472 25.10 -9.51 -13.95
CA ALA A 472 25.91 -8.29 -13.99
C ALA A 472 27.39 -8.60 -14.24
N LEU A 473 27.96 -9.60 -13.54
CA LEU A 473 29.34 -10.05 -13.75
C LEU A 473 29.58 -10.58 -15.17
N LEU A 474 28.66 -11.38 -15.72
CA LEU A 474 28.77 -11.88 -17.09
C LEU A 474 28.73 -10.74 -18.11
N THR A 475 27.87 -9.75 -17.89
CA THR A 475 27.75 -8.57 -18.76
C THR A 475 29.01 -7.70 -18.69
N LEU A 476 29.55 -7.48 -17.50
CA LEU A 476 30.82 -6.78 -17.30
C LEU A 476 31.98 -7.52 -17.96
N ALA A 477 32.06 -8.84 -17.78
CA ALA A 477 33.09 -9.68 -18.41
C ALA A 477 32.99 -9.64 -19.94
N ALA A 478 31.80 -9.73 -20.52
CA ALA A 478 31.57 -9.61 -21.95
C ALA A 478 31.96 -8.22 -22.48
N THR A 479 31.59 -7.15 -21.76
CA THR A 479 31.94 -5.78 -22.13
C THR A 479 33.45 -5.55 -22.05
N ALA A 480 34.10 -6.00 -20.98
CA ALA A 480 35.55 -5.94 -20.82
C ALA A 480 36.27 -6.73 -21.91
N HIS A 481 35.74 -7.91 -22.31
CA HIS A 481 36.26 -8.69 -23.42
C HIS A 481 36.14 -7.95 -24.76
N VAL A 482 35.00 -7.31 -25.04
CA VAL A 482 34.78 -6.48 -26.23
C VAL A 482 35.72 -5.27 -26.25
N VAL A 483 35.86 -4.57 -25.13
CA VAL A 483 36.80 -3.43 -24.99
C VAL A 483 38.24 -3.88 -25.18
N TRP A 484 38.66 -4.98 -24.55
CA TRP A 484 39.98 -5.57 -24.73
C TRP A 484 40.26 -5.92 -26.21
N HIS A 485 39.31 -6.57 -26.88
CA HIS A 485 39.46 -6.94 -28.29
C HIS A 485 39.41 -5.75 -29.26
N SER A 486 38.66 -4.69 -28.95
CA SER A 486 38.50 -3.53 -29.82
C SER A 486 39.60 -2.48 -29.63
N VAL A 487 40.09 -2.29 -28.41
CA VAL A 487 41.06 -1.24 -28.05
C VAL A 487 42.48 -1.79 -28.01
N ILE A 488 42.71 -2.87 -27.25
CA ILE A 488 44.07 -3.36 -26.97
C ILE A 488 44.64 -4.14 -28.16
N ARG A 489 43.79 -4.89 -28.86
CA ARG A 489 44.20 -5.57 -30.10
C ARG A 489 44.58 -4.59 -31.23
N ARG A 490 43.97 -3.39 -31.27
CA ARG A 490 44.34 -2.33 -32.22
C ARG A 490 45.64 -1.62 -31.84
N LEU A 491 45.98 -1.57 -30.55
CA LEU A 491 47.23 -0.99 -30.05
C LEU A 491 48.43 -1.92 -30.19
N TRP A 492 48.22 -3.25 -30.27
CA TRP A 492 49.28 -4.24 -30.50
C TRP A 492 49.59 -4.53 -31.97
N TYR A 493 48.74 -4.07 -32.90
CA TYR A 493 48.94 -4.19 -34.35
C TYR A 493 49.41 -2.87 -35.01
N ARG A 494 49.75 -1.87 -34.21
CA ARG A 494 50.59 -0.71 -34.61
C ARG A 494 51.96 -0.91 -34.00
#